data_AF-A0A2A4NIL7-F1
#
_entry.id   AF-A0A2A4NIL7-F1
#
_cell.length_a   1.000
_cell.length_b   1.000
_cell.length_c   1.000
_cell.angle_alpha   90.00
_cell.angle_beta   90.00
_cell.angle_gamma   90.00
#
_symmetry.space_group_name_H-M   'P 1'
#
loop_
_entity.id
_entity.type
_entity.pdbx_description
1 polymer ?
#
loop_
_entity_poly.entity_id
_entity_poly.type
_entity_poly.pdbx_seq_one_letter_code
_entity_poly.pdbx_strand_id
1 'polypeptide(L)'
;MKKKMWISSIIIFLSIGFCTMQNYNQSDDTLSFINNPKLQTILPENQWQGTSIDKDGKFSNLEHPFNPTFSMAWQMMTEGNPQREIKKQDTFNLPVVNDSSFLENSENVIVWLGHATFFIRLNGISIITDPVFNNASLTKRKSPLPFDVNLLKDIDYILISHDHRDHLDKKSLQLIVRNNPQTEILSGLKMDEWFNRMLDSPKMQLAGWYQQYRYI
;
A
#
# COMPACT_ATOMS: atom_id res chain seq x y z
N MET A 1 -19.80 -44.46 -9.71
CA MET A 1 -20.42 -43.33 -10.46
C MET A 1 -20.21 -42.04 -9.69
N LYS A 2 -19.95 -40.93 -10.40
CA LYS A 2 -19.77 -39.52 -9.98
C LYS A 2 -18.37 -38.94 -10.24
N LYS A 3 -17.98 -38.93 -11.52
CA LYS A 3 -17.18 -37.86 -12.13
C LYS A 3 -18.17 -36.97 -12.90
N LYS A 4 -18.30 -35.70 -12.54
CA LYS A 4 -18.83 -34.56 -13.34
C LYS A 4 -19.36 -33.48 -12.39
N MET A 5 -18.50 -32.54 -12.00
CA MET A 5 -18.91 -31.24 -11.43
C MET A 5 -17.71 -30.27 -11.36
N TRP A 6 -16.85 -30.22 -12.38
CA TRP A 6 -15.65 -29.36 -12.37
C TRP A 6 -15.34 -28.78 -13.77
N ILE A 7 -16.37 -28.45 -14.55
CA ILE A 7 -16.18 -27.85 -15.89
C ILE A 7 -16.98 -26.53 -16.05
N SER A 8 -18.03 -26.30 -15.26
CA SER A 8 -18.88 -25.11 -15.41
C SER A 8 -18.33 -23.82 -14.78
N SER A 9 -17.39 -23.89 -13.84
CA SER A 9 -16.83 -22.68 -13.18
C SER A 9 -15.63 -22.07 -13.91
N ILE A 10 -14.97 -22.81 -14.80
CA ILE A 10 -13.83 -22.31 -15.59
C ILE A 10 -14.32 -21.48 -16.79
N ILE A 11 -15.50 -21.79 -17.33
CA ILE A 11 -16.06 -21.10 -18.51
C ILE A 11 -16.57 -19.68 -18.16
N ILE A 12 -17.01 -19.44 -16.91
CA ILE A 12 -17.49 -18.12 -16.48
C ILE A 12 -16.33 -17.14 -16.22
N PHE A 13 -15.15 -17.62 -15.84
CA PHE A 13 -13.95 -16.76 -15.73
C PHE A 13 -13.34 -16.44 -17.09
N LEU A 14 -13.47 -17.34 -18.07
CA LEU A 14 -13.02 -17.09 -19.43
C LEU A 14 -13.89 -16.06 -20.17
N SER A 15 -15.20 -16.02 -19.95
CA SER A 15 -16.08 -15.05 -20.64
C SER A 15 -15.97 -13.61 -20.13
N ILE A 16 -15.61 -13.40 -18.85
CA ILE A 16 -15.35 -12.06 -18.30
C ILE A 16 -13.97 -11.54 -18.74
N GLY A 17 -12.98 -12.45 -18.90
CA GLY A 17 -11.67 -12.11 -19.46
C GLY A 17 -11.64 -11.90 -20.98
N PHE A 18 -12.61 -12.43 -21.72
CA PHE A 18 -12.62 -12.36 -23.19
C PHE A 18 -13.20 -11.04 -23.74
N CYS A 19 -13.95 -10.27 -22.94
CA CYS A 19 -14.71 -9.10 -23.42
C CYS A 19 -14.06 -7.74 -23.12
N THR A 20 -12.84 -7.69 -22.55
CA THR A 20 -12.10 -6.42 -22.33
C THR A 20 -10.70 -6.41 -22.94
N MET A 21 -10.42 -7.32 -23.87
CA MET A 21 -9.15 -7.36 -24.61
C MET A 21 -9.40 -7.02 -26.09
N GLN A 22 -10.11 -5.92 -26.34
CA GLN A 22 -10.17 -5.32 -27.66
C GLN A 22 -8.90 -4.50 -27.88
N ASN A 23 -8.07 -4.96 -28.83
CA ASN A 23 -7.06 -4.18 -29.54
C ASN A 23 -6.21 -3.22 -28.69
N TYR A 24 -5.23 -3.77 -27.98
CA TYR A 24 -4.06 -2.98 -27.59
C TYR A 24 -3.16 -2.81 -28.82
N ASN A 25 -3.64 -2.00 -29.77
CA ASN A 25 -2.74 -1.38 -30.74
C ASN A 25 -1.82 -0.46 -29.94
N GLN A 26 -0.53 -0.51 -30.27
CA GLN A 26 0.48 0.44 -29.84
C GLN A 26 0.17 1.81 -30.47
N SER A 27 -0.97 2.40 -30.09
CA SER A 27 -1.34 3.77 -30.39
C SER A 27 -0.51 4.67 -29.48
N ASP A 28 0.03 5.76 -30.01
CA ASP A 28 0.62 6.87 -29.25
C ASP A 28 -0.12 7.10 -27.92
N ASP A 29 0.37 6.50 -26.83
CA ASP A 29 -0.16 6.75 -25.50
C ASP A 29 0.36 8.12 -25.08
N THR A 30 -0.42 9.16 -25.37
CA THR A 30 -0.15 10.50 -24.86
C THR A 30 -0.22 10.44 -23.34
N LEU A 31 0.94 10.30 -22.69
CA LEU A 31 1.06 10.41 -21.25
C LEU A 31 0.58 11.80 -20.83
N SER A 32 -0.30 11.82 -19.82
CA SER A 32 -0.67 13.06 -19.15
C SER A 32 -0.11 13.05 -17.73
N PHE A 33 0.01 14.22 -17.13
CA PHE A 33 0.64 14.40 -15.82
C PHE A 33 -0.37 14.98 -14.84
N ILE A 34 -0.34 14.47 -13.61
CA ILE A 34 -1.18 14.99 -12.52
C ILE A 34 -0.32 15.34 -11.30
N ASN A 35 -0.80 16.35 -10.58
CA ASN A 35 -0.21 16.85 -9.36
C ASN A 35 -1.32 17.39 -8.45
N ASN A 36 -1.05 17.51 -7.15
CA ASN A 36 -1.92 18.24 -6.24
C ASN A 36 -1.61 19.75 -6.33
N PRO A 37 -2.54 20.59 -6.82
CA PRO A 37 -2.28 22.03 -6.97
C PRO A 37 -2.11 22.77 -5.63
N LYS A 38 -2.46 22.14 -4.51
CA LYS A 38 -2.31 22.71 -3.16
C LYS A 38 -0.91 22.47 -2.56
N LEU A 39 -0.08 21.65 -3.20
CA LEU A 39 1.25 21.28 -2.73
C LEU A 39 2.32 21.74 -3.71
N GLN A 40 3.46 22.17 -3.17
CA GLN A 40 4.61 22.59 -3.97
C GLN A 40 5.31 21.38 -4.59
N THR A 41 5.63 21.46 -5.87
CA THR A 41 6.60 20.57 -6.52
C THR A 41 8.01 21.12 -6.31
N ILE A 42 8.91 20.29 -5.79
CA ILE A 42 10.29 20.69 -5.43
C ILE A 42 11.15 20.87 -6.68
N LEU A 43 10.95 20.03 -7.69
CA LEU A 43 11.68 20.10 -8.95
C LEU A 43 11.06 21.15 -9.89
N PRO A 44 11.88 21.85 -10.69
CA PRO A 44 11.37 22.77 -11.71
C PRO A 44 10.57 22.02 -12.79
N GLU A 45 9.63 22.71 -13.44
CA GLU A 45 8.72 22.12 -14.44
C GLU A 45 9.44 21.45 -15.62
N ASN A 46 10.62 21.95 -16.00
CA ASN A 46 11.42 21.35 -17.08
C ASN A 46 12.08 20.01 -16.68
N GLN A 47 12.17 19.70 -15.38
CA GLN A 47 12.69 18.43 -14.87
C GLN A 47 11.58 17.48 -14.43
N TRP A 48 10.44 18.01 -13.96
CA TRP A 48 9.32 17.21 -13.52
C TRP A 48 7.98 17.87 -13.83
N GLN A 49 7.21 17.25 -14.72
CA GLN A 49 5.89 17.74 -15.16
C GLN A 49 4.75 17.24 -14.26
N GLY A 50 4.99 16.21 -13.45
CA GLY A 50 4.00 15.61 -12.55
C GLY A 50 4.05 14.08 -12.58
N THR A 51 3.17 13.44 -11.82
CA THR A 51 3.03 11.98 -11.84
C THR A 51 2.30 11.55 -13.11
N SER A 52 2.90 10.65 -13.90
CA SER A 52 2.36 10.18 -15.17
C SER A 52 1.14 9.27 -15.02
N ILE A 53 0.15 9.51 -15.87
CA ILE A 53 -1.04 8.69 -16.05
C ILE A 53 -1.28 8.40 -17.54
N ASP A 54 -1.86 7.24 -17.82
CA ASP A 54 -2.34 6.87 -19.15
C ASP A 54 -3.68 7.56 -19.49
N LYS A 55 -4.19 7.30 -20.70
CA LYS A 55 -5.48 7.83 -21.19
C LYS A 55 -6.70 7.41 -20.35
N ASP A 56 -6.60 6.30 -19.64
CA ASP A 56 -7.64 5.79 -18.74
C ASP A 56 -7.50 6.37 -17.32
N GLY A 57 -6.49 7.22 -17.10
CA GLY A 57 -6.16 7.83 -15.82
C GLY A 57 -5.45 6.89 -14.85
N LYS A 58 -4.89 5.77 -15.29
CA LYS A 58 -4.09 4.87 -14.44
C LYS A 58 -2.65 5.35 -14.38
N PHE A 59 -2.01 5.16 -13.23
CA PHE A 59 -0.59 5.46 -13.10
C PHE A 59 0.24 4.60 -14.04
N SER A 60 1.20 5.24 -14.71
CA SER A 60 2.11 4.58 -15.63
C SER A 60 3.56 4.94 -15.28
N ASN A 61 4.46 3.95 -15.35
CA ASN A 61 5.89 4.18 -15.12
C ASN A 61 6.50 4.89 -16.34
N LEU A 62 7.32 5.92 -16.10
CA LEU A 62 7.97 6.69 -17.16
C LEU A 62 9.06 5.90 -17.90
N GLU A 63 9.89 5.15 -17.16
CA GLU A 63 11.08 4.50 -17.75
C GLU A 63 10.82 3.06 -18.18
N HIS A 64 9.99 2.33 -17.41
CA HIS A 64 9.76 0.90 -17.59
C HIS A 64 8.27 0.55 -17.43
N PRO A 65 7.44 0.80 -18.47
CA PRO A 65 6.05 0.38 -18.45
C PRO A 65 5.99 -1.16 -18.43
N PHE A 66 5.29 -1.72 -17.44
CA PHE A 66 5.09 -3.16 -17.34
C PHE A 66 3.84 -3.58 -18.13
N ASN A 67 4.07 -4.10 -19.33
CA ASN A 67 3.02 -4.59 -20.22
C ASN A 67 3.18 -6.10 -20.44
N PRO A 68 2.61 -6.95 -19.55
CA PRO A 68 2.80 -8.39 -19.66
C PRO A 68 2.13 -8.93 -20.93
N THR A 69 2.87 -9.70 -21.71
CA THR A 69 2.32 -10.43 -22.86
C THR A 69 1.44 -11.59 -22.37
N PHE A 70 0.53 -12.07 -23.23
CA PHE A 70 -0.28 -13.25 -22.91
C PHE A 70 0.58 -14.47 -22.53
N SER A 71 1.68 -14.70 -23.25
CA SER A 71 2.61 -15.79 -22.95
C SER A 71 3.28 -15.63 -21.59
N MET A 72 3.70 -14.42 -21.22
CA MET A 72 4.27 -14.13 -19.91
C MET A 72 3.25 -14.32 -18.79
N ALA A 73 2.02 -13.83 -18.98
CA ALA A 73 0.95 -14.01 -18.00
C ALA A 73 0.60 -15.50 -17.79
N TRP A 74 0.50 -16.26 -18.89
CA TRP A 74 0.29 -17.70 -18.83
C TRP A 74 1.44 -18.43 -18.13
N GLN A 75 2.69 -18.04 -18.43
CA GLN A 75 3.85 -18.57 -17.74
C GLN A 75 3.77 -18.30 -16.24
N MET A 76 3.55 -17.05 -15.81
CA MET A 76 3.45 -16.70 -14.38
C MET A 76 2.33 -17.46 -13.66
N MET A 77 1.23 -17.77 -14.34
CA MET A 77 0.14 -18.56 -13.77
C MET A 77 0.45 -20.05 -13.66
N THR A 78 1.25 -20.59 -14.58
CA THR A 78 1.54 -22.05 -14.68
C THR A 78 2.84 -22.44 -14.01
N GLU A 79 3.77 -21.49 -13.85
CA GLU A 79 5.06 -21.70 -13.21
C GLU A 79 4.86 -21.85 -11.70
N GLY A 80 5.17 -23.04 -11.20
CA GLY A 80 5.13 -23.31 -9.77
C GLY A 80 6.25 -22.55 -9.06
N ASN A 81 5.99 -22.03 -7.86
CA ASN A 81 7.03 -21.42 -7.05
C ASN A 81 8.13 -22.48 -6.71
N PRO A 82 9.37 -22.35 -7.22
CA PRO A 82 10.43 -23.34 -7.01
C PRO A 82 10.83 -23.47 -5.53
N GLN A 83 10.55 -22.43 -4.73
CA GLN A 83 10.82 -22.40 -3.30
C GLN A 83 9.65 -22.93 -2.46
N ARG A 84 8.60 -23.51 -3.06
CA ARG A 84 7.39 -23.92 -2.33
C ARG A 84 7.68 -24.90 -1.18
N GLU A 85 8.52 -25.90 -1.40
CA GLU A 85 8.86 -26.88 -0.36
C GLU A 85 9.74 -26.26 0.74
N ILE A 86 10.70 -25.41 0.37
CA ILE A 86 11.53 -24.66 1.33
C ILE A 86 10.63 -23.79 2.23
N LYS A 87 9.70 -23.03 1.63
CA LYS A 87 8.76 -22.18 2.38
C LYS A 87 7.82 -22.96 3.30
N LYS A 88 7.49 -24.21 2.98
CA LYS A 88 6.69 -25.09 3.85
C LYS A 88 7.48 -25.56 5.07
N GLN A 89 8.79 -25.76 4.92
CA GLN A 89 9.68 -26.24 5.98
C GLN A 89 10.23 -25.11 6.84
N ASP A 90 10.13 -23.86 6.37
CA ASP A 90 10.57 -22.69 7.11
C ASP A 90 9.71 -22.40 8.35
N THR A 91 10.29 -22.71 9.51
CA THR A 91 9.70 -22.49 10.84
C THR A 91 10.25 -21.24 11.53
N PHE A 92 11.08 -20.45 10.86
CA PHE A 92 11.67 -19.26 11.47
C PHE A 92 10.59 -18.28 11.92
N ASN A 93 10.74 -17.80 13.15
CA ASN A 93 9.97 -16.71 13.71
C ASN A 93 10.96 -15.66 14.24
N LEU A 94 10.72 -14.41 13.87
CA LEU A 94 11.54 -13.30 14.34
C LEU A 94 11.34 -13.14 15.87
N PRO A 95 12.43 -13.06 16.67
CA PRO A 95 12.30 -12.75 18.09
C PRO A 95 11.69 -11.35 18.27
N VAL A 96 10.78 -11.23 19.23
CA VAL A 96 10.09 -9.97 19.54
C VAL A 96 10.65 -9.42 20.85
N VAL A 97 11.13 -8.17 20.81
CA VAL A 97 11.56 -7.43 21.99
C VAL A 97 10.33 -6.71 22.57
N ASN A 98 9.85 -7.17 23.73
CA ASN A 98 8.69 -6.57 24.41
C ASN A 98 9.14 -5.34 25.20
N ASP A 99 9.36 -4.23 24.51
CA ASP A 99 9.68 -2.94 25.09
C ASP A 99 8.78 -1.86 24.48
N SER A 100 8.10 -1.12 25.36
CA SER A 100 7.22 0.00 25.01
C SER A 100 7.68 1.32 25.63
N SER A 101 8.88 1.37 26.21
CA SER A 101 9.43 2.58 26.85
C SER A 101 9.52 3.78 25.90
N PHE A 102 9.68 3.51 24.60
CA PHE A 102 9.65 4.53 23.55
C PHE A 102 8.32 5.28 23.43
N LEU A 103 7.21 4.73 23.97
CA LEU A 103 5.94 5.43 23.99
C LEU A 103 5.93 6.57 25.02
N GLU A 104 6.73 6.46 26.08
CA GLU A 104 6.76 7.40 27.21
C GLU A 104 7.89 8.43 27.10
N ASN A 105 8.92 8.15 26.30
CA ASN A 105 10.05 9.05 26.12
C ASN A 105 9.82 10.05 24.96
N SER A 106 10.54 11.18 24.99
CA SER A 106 10.51 12.20 23.94
C SER A 106 11.71 12.12 23.00
N GLU A 107 12.50 11.06 23.09
CA GLU A 107 13.71 10.90 22.31
C GLU A 107 13.41 10.61 20.84
N ASN A 108 14.36 10.96 19.98
CA ASN A 108 14.30 10.57 18.57
C ASN A 108 14.48 9.05 18.47
N VAL A 109 13.54 8.36 17.84
CA VAL A 109 13.54 6.89 17.77
C VAL A 109 12.90 6.39 16.49
N ILE A 110 13.35 5.23 16.03
CA ILE A 110 12.68 4.45 14.99
C ILE A 110 12.48 3.04 15.55
N VAL A 111 11.23 2.59 15.56
CA VAL A 111 10.84 1.26 16.06
C VAL A 111 10.17 0.50 14.93
N TRP A 112 10.71 -0.68 14.62
CA TRP A 112 10.12 -1.59 13.64
C TRP A 112 9.04 -2.46 14.31
N LEU A 113 7.80 -2.32 13.86
CA LEU A 113 6.65 -3.09 14.36
C LEU A 113 6.29 -4.27 13.45
N GLY A 114 7.11 -4.54 12.43
CA GLY A 114 6.95 -5.65 11.48
C GLY A 114 6.42 -5.22 10.12
N HIS A 115 6.80 -5.96 9.07
CA HIS A 115 6.53 -5.61 7.66
C HIS A 115 7.01 -4.17 7.36
N ALA A 116 6.15 -3.34 6.79
CA ALA A 116 6.40 -1.92 6.51
C ALA A 116 5.89 -0.99 7.64
N THR A 117 5.49 -1.53 8.79
CA THR A 117 5.03 -0.71 9.91
C THR A 117 6.20 -0.25 10.78
N PHE A 118 6.47 1.05 10.75
CA PHE A 118 7.44 1.71 11.61
C PHE A 118 6.75 2.79 12.44
N PHE A 119 7.11 2.87 13.71
CA PHE A 119 6.91 4.06 14.52
C PHE A 119 8.20 4.91 14.43
N ILE A 120 8.06 6.19 14.15
CA ILE A 120 9.18 7.13 14.02
C ILE A 120 8.84 8.35 14.86
N ARG A 121 9.73 8.72 15.78
CA ARG A 121 9.69 10.02 16.44
C ARG A 121 10.92 10.82 16.07
N LEU A 122 10.72 12.01 15.53
CA LEU A 122 11.81 12.93 15.16
C LEU A 122 11.41 14.34 15.53
N ASN A 123 12.22 15.01 16.35
CA ASN A 123 11.99 16.37 16.84
C ASN A 123 10.60 16.57 17.46
N GLY A 124 10.15 15.58 18.23
CA GLY A 124 8.83 15.59 18.87
C GLY A 124 7.65 15.20 17.97
N ILE A 125 7.87 15.01 16.67
CA ILE A 125 6.84 14.59 15.71
C ILE A 125 6.79 13.07 15.66
N SER A 126 5.63 12.48 15.90
CA SER A 126 5.41 11.03 15.84
C SER A 126 4.71 10.64 14.54
N ILE A 127 5.30 9.70 13.81
CA ILE A 127 4.85 9.22 12.51
C ILE A 127 4.69 7.70 12.59
N ILE A 128 3.63 7.17 11.97
CA ILE A 128 3.50 5.73 11.74
C ILE A 128 3.39 5.44 10.25
N THR A 129 4.16 4.48 9.75
CA THR A 129 4.12 4.06 8.33
C THR A 129 3.26 2.82 8.17
N ASP A 130 2.51 2.71 7.08
CA ASP A 130 1.79 1.51 6.62
C ASP A 130 1.28 0.61 7.77
N PRO A 131 0.37 1.10 8.63
CA PRO A 131 0.02 0.40 9.86
C PRO A 131 -0.75 -0.88 9.54
N VAL A 132 -0.14 -2.02 9.88
CA VAL A 132 -0.75 -3.35 9.79
C VAL A 132 -0.52 -4.09 11.10
N PHE A 133 -1.57 -4.20 11.91
CA PHE A 133 -1.52 -4.78 13.26
C PHE A 133 -2.00 -6.23 13.35
N ASN A 134 -2.69 -6.70 12.31
CA ASN A 134 -3.30 -8.02 12.26
C ASN A 134 -2.85 -8.78 11.00
N ASN A 135 -3.42 -9.95 10.77
CA ASN A 135 -3.20 -10.71 9.53
C ASN A 135 -3.65 -9.89 8.31
N ALA A 136 -2.74 -9.69 7.35
CA ALA A 136 -3.03 -9.04 6.08
C ALA A 136 -3.66 -10.05 5.10
N SER A 137 -4.99 -10.05 5.02
CA SER A 137 -5.74 -10.93 4.11
C SER A 137 -5.43 -12.43 4.33
N LEU A 138 -4.91 -13.13 3.31
CA LEU A 138 -4.57 -14.56 3.35
C LEU A 138 -3.20 -14.81 4.00
N THR A 139 -2.41 -13.76 4.25
CA THR A 139 -1.10 -13.88 4.89
C THR A 139 -1.24 -13.76 6.40
N LYS A 140 -0.64 -14.71 7.13
CA LYS A 140 -0.61 -14.68 8.59
C LYS A 140 0.61 -13.90 9.06
N ARG A 141 0.41 -12.99 10.01
CA ARG A 141 1.50 -12.35 10.72
C ARG A 141 2.20 -13.40 11.60
N LYS A 142 3.52 -13.54 11.45
CA LYS A 142 4.33 -14.49 12.24
C LYS A 142 4.90 -13.89 13.52
N SER A 143 5.12 -12.57 13.57
CA SER A 143 5.61 -11.85 14.74
C SER A 143 4.46 -11.06 15.40
N PRO A 144 4.13 -11.29 16.68
CA PRO A 144 3.17 -10.44 17.38
C PRO A 144 3.70 -9.01 17.53
N LEU A 145 2.82 -8.06 17.85
CA LEU A 145 3.24 -6.74 18.29
C LEU A 145 3.88 -6.84 19.68
N PRO A 146 4.90 -6.01 19.99
CA PRO A 146 5.59 -6.05 21.28
C PRO A 146 4.80 -5.42 22.45
N PHE A 147 3.64 -4.83 22.18
CA PHE A 147 2.79 -4.15 23.15
C PHE A 147 1.32 -4.09 22.66
N ASP A 148 0.40 -3.65 23.53
CA ASP A 148 -0.99 -3.37 23.13
C ASP A 148 -1.04 -2.15 22.20
N VAL A 149 -1.46 -2.38 20.97
CA VAL A 149 -1.63 -1.36 19.93
C VAL A 149 -2.50 -0.16 20.37
N ASN A 150 -3.38 -0.32 21.36
CA ASN A 150 -4.16 0.79 21.91
C ASN A 150 -3.31 1.86 22.61
N LEU A 151 -2.06 1.53 22.97
CA LEU A 151 -1.08 2.46 23.54
C LEU A 151 -0.47 3.42 22.52
N LEU A 152 -0.69 3.21 21.20
CA LEU A 152 -0.26 4.16 20.17
C LEU A 152 -1.15 5.41 20.20
N LYS A 153 -0.67 6.40 20.97
CA LYS A 153 -1.24 7.74 21.13
C LYS A 153 -0.28 8.79 20.56
N ASP A 154 -0.78 10.02 20.43
CA ASP A 154 -0.04 11.20 20.00
C ASP A 154 0.71 11.01 18.67
N ILE A 155 0.06 10.32 17.71
CA ILE A 155 0.56 10.18 16.35
C ILE A 155 0.13 11.39 15.51
N ASP A 156 1.10 12.17 15.06
CA ASP A 156 0.86 13.36 14.23
C ASP A 156 0.53 12.96 12.79
N TYR A 157 1.29 12.02 12.22
CA TYR A 157 1.13 11.62 10.82
C TYR A 157 1.04 10.11 10.62
N ILE A 158 0.16 9.70 9.72
CA ILE A 158 0.12 8.34 9.17
C ILE A 158 0.64 8.40 7.74
N LEU A 159 1.76 7.77 7.44
CA LEU A 159 2.30 7.68 6.09
C LEU A 159 1.85 6.38 5.42
N ILE A 160 1.07 6.48 4.35
CA ILE A 160 0.61 5.34 3.55
C ILE A 160 1.30 5.34 2.20
N SER A 161 2.03 4.28 1.89
CA SER A 161 2.80 4.15 0.65
C SER A 161 1.91 3.84 -0.58
N HIS A 162 1.00 2.87 -0.48
CA HIS A 162 0.10 2.43 -1.55
C HIS A 162 -1.10 1.62 -1.01
N ASP A 163 -2.04 1.21 -1.89
CA ASP A 163 -3.34 0.63 -1.52
C ASP A 163 -3.39 -0.89 -1.39
N HIS A 164 -2.23 -1.56 -1.46
CA HIS A 164 -2.16 -3.01 -1.29
C HIS A 164 -2.47 -3.40 0.16
N ARG A 165 -3.09 -4.56 0.36
CA ARG A 165 -3.67 -4.95 1.67
C ARG A 165 -2.64 -5.14 2.78
N ASP A 166 -1.40 -5.42 2.41
CA ASP A 166 -0.25 -5.53 3.32
C ASP A 166 0.38 -4.18 3.66
N HIS A 167 -0.14 -3.07 3.12
CA HIS A 167 0.27 -1.70 3.43
C HIS A 167 -0.91 -0.81 3.85
N LEU A 168 -2.13 -1.12 3.40
CA LEU A 168 -3.38 -0.44 3.72
C LEU A 168 -4.38 -1.42 4.38
N ASP A 169 -4.23 -1.64 5.68
CA ASP A 169 -5.18 -2.44 6.46
C ASP A 169 -6.27 -1.56 7.08
N LYS A 170 -7.52 -1.77 6.65
CA LYS A 170 -8.70 -1.01 7.14
C LYS A 170 -8.81 -0.99 8.65
N LYS A 171 -8.64 -2.14 9.32
CA LYS A 171 -8.83 -2.25 10.78
C LYS A 171 -7.75 -1.47 11.54
N SER A 172 -6.52 -1.58 11.08
CA SER A 172 -5.36 -0.89 11.67
C SER A 172 -5.47 0.62 11.48
N LEU A 173 -5.85 1.07 10.28
CA LEU A 173 -6.06 2.48 10.00
C LEU A 173 -7.20 3.08 10.85
N GLN A 174 -8.36 2.40 10.92
CA GLN A 174 -9.48 2.81 11.77
C GLN A 174 -9.09 2.89 13.25
N LEU A 175 -8.27 1.93 13.72
CA LEU A 175 -7.81 1.91 15.09
C LEU A 175 -6.92 3.11 15.43
N ILE A 176 -5.93 3.43 14.58
CA ILE A 176 -5.01 4.56 14.83
C ILE A 176 -5.76 5.87 14.78
N VAL A 177 -6.60 6.09 13.76
CA VAL A 177 -7.36 7.35 13.63
C VAL A 177 -8.31 7.52 14.81
N ARG A 178 -8.98 6.45 15.26
CA ARG A 178 -9.83 6.49 16.47
C ARG A 178 -9.02 6.86 17.72
N ASN A 179 -7.80 6.36 17.84
CA ASN A 179 -6.93 6.62 18.97
C ASN A 179 -6.24 7.99 18.91
N ASN A 180 -6.12 8.58 17.71
CA ASN A 180 -5.37 9.78 17.38
C ASN A 180 -6.21 10.69 16.47
N PRO A 181 -7.29 11.31 16.98
CA PRO A 181 -8.26 12.04 16.14
C PRO A 181 -7.69 13.29 15.46
N GLN A 182 -6.52 13.77 15.90
CA GLN A 182 -5.85 14.90 15.28
C GLN A 182 -4.88 14.51 14.16
N THR A 183 -4.57 13.22 14.02
CA THR A 183 -3.61 12.71 13.06
C THR A 183 -3.98 13.06 11.62
N GLU A 184 -2.98 13.31 10.78
CA GLU A 184 -3.16 13.56 9.36
C GLU A 184 -2.54 12.44 8.52
N ILE A 185 -3.29 11.95 7.52
CA ILE A 185 -2.84 10.91 6.62
C ILE A 185 -2.07 11.53 5.45
N LEU A 186 -0.83 11.11 5.24
CA LEU A 186 -0.01 11.50 4.11
C LEU A 186 0.09 10.31 3.14
N SER A 187 -0.26 10.51 1.87
CA SER A 187 -0.24 9.41 0.89
C SER A 187 -0.15 9.89 -0.57
N GLY A 188 -0.08 8.93 -1.49
CA GLY A 188 -0.08 9.18 -2.93
C GLY A 188 -1.39 9.77 -3.45
N LEU A 189 -1.34 10.36 -4.64
CA LEU A 189 -2.52 10.85 -5.37
C LEU A 189 -3.58 9.73 -5.52
N LYS A 190 -4.86 10.12 -5.53
CA LYS A 190 -6.05 9.24 -5.70
C LYS A 190 -6.34 8.25 -4.55
N MET A 191 -5.65 8.35 -3.43
CA MET A 191 -5.91 7.51 -2.25
C MET A 191 -7.13 7.96 -1.42
N ASP A 192 -7.68 9.14 -1.70
CA ASP A 192 -8.87 9.69 -1.03
C ASP A 192 -10.07 8.77 -1.12
N GLU A 193 -10.28 8.12 -2.26
CA GLU A 193 -11.39 7.17 -2.43
C GLU A 193 -11.34 6.05 -1.38
N TRP A 194 -10.16 5.51 -1.12
CA TRP A 194 -9.96 4.46 -0.13
C TRP A 194 -10.16 4.98 1.29
N PHE A 195 -9.55 6.11 1.63
CA PHE A 195 -9.66 6.68 2.97
C PHE A 195 -11.11 7.05 3.33
N ASN A 196 -11.83 7.68 2.40
CA ASN A 196 -13.24 8.07 2.60
C ASN A 196 -14.19 6.86 2.71
N ARG A 197 -13.82 5.69 2.16
CA ARG A 197 -14.57 4.42 2.36
C ARG A 197 -14.31 3.77 3.72
N MET A 198 -13.23 4.14 4.39
CA MET A 198 -12.77 3.49 5.62
C MET A 198 -12.95 4.34 6.87
N LEU A 199 -12.93 5.67 6.72
CA LEU A 199 -12.88 6.64 7.81
C LEU A 199 -13.96 7.71 7.59
N ASP A 200 -14.40 8.33 8.68
CA ASP A 200 -15.29 9.48 8.63
C ASP A 200 -14.46 10.77 8.54
N SER A 201 -14.60 11.49 7.43
CA SER A 201 -13.99 12.80 7.18
C SER A 201 -12.50 12.92 7.58
N PRO A 202 -11.62 11.99 7.14
CA PRO A 202 -10.22 11.97 7.57
C PRO A 202 -9.44 13.21 7.09
N LYS A 203 -8.56 13.72 7.97
CA LYS A 203 -7.55 14.71 7.56
C LYS A 203 -6.50 14.01 6.70
N MET A 204 -6.22 14.56 5.52
CA MET A 204 -5.25 13.98 4.61
C MET A 204 -4.59 15.00 3.69
N GLN A 205 -3.36 14.69 3.27
CA GLN A 205 -2.68 15.32 2.15
C GLN A 205 -2.25 14.26 1.16
N LEU A 206 -2.58 14.48 -0.12
CA LEU A 206 -2.23 13.57 -1.20
C LEU A 206 -1.20 14.23 -2.12
N ALA A 207 -0.08 13.57 -2.36
CA ALA A 207 1.03 14.13 -3.12
C ALA A 207 1.44 13.21 -4.27
N GLY A 208 1.80 13.79 -5.40
CA GLY A 208 2.56 13.11 -6.44
C GLY A 208 4.03 13.01 -6.08
N TRP A 209 4.81 12.31 -6.91
CA TRP A 209 6.25 12.30 -6.76
C TRP A 209 6.82 13.72 -6.84
N TYR A 210 7.85 14.00 -6.04
CA TYR A 210 8.49 15.31 -5.89
C TYR A 210 7.60 16.44 -5.37
N GLN A 211 6.38 16.16 -4.92
CA GLN A 211 5.55 17.12 -4.20
C GLN A 211 5.82 17.05 -2.69
N GLN A 212 5.89 18.23 -2.06
CA GLN A 212 6.14 18.35 -0.63
C GLN A 212 4.84 18.46 0.15
N TYR A 213 4.66 17.61 1.16
CA TYR A 213 3.57 17.78 2.15
C TYR A 213 3.79 19.05 2.98
N ARG A 214 2.69 19.66 3.43
CA ARG A 214 2.75 20.79 4.36
C ARG A 214 2.86 20.27 5.78
N TYR A 215 3.77 20.83 6.56
CA TYR A 215 3.84 20.58 7.99
C TYR A 215 2.82 21.47 8.73
N ILE A 216 2.19 20.94 9.77
CA ILE A 216 1.31 21.68 10.70
C ILE A 216 2.14 22.23 11.85
#